data_AF-A0A5J5QP43-F1
#
_entry.id   AF-A0A5J5QP43-F1
#
_cell.length_a   1.000
_cell.length_b   1.000
_cell.length_c   1.000
_cell.angle_alpha   90.00
_cell.angle_beta   90.00
_cell.angle_gamma   90.00
#
_symmetry.space_group_name_H-M   'P 1'
#
loop_
_entity.id
_entity.type
_entity.pdbx_description
1 polymer ?
#
loop_
_entity_poly.entity_id
_entity_poly.type
_entity_poly.pdbx_seq_one_letter_code
_entity_poly.pdbx_strand_id
1 'polypeptide(L)'
;MAQFKAISLSSSINLASYGPKRNTLLHSDNLICSRKLSTFHELSGKSSSLHGNAIVSNNVCMTLTPKNQGIQAVLSSNSGTDVSTVTKGGGLRGKLNKVVLAYSGGLDTSVIVPWLRENYGCEVVCFTADVGQGIKELDGLEAKAKASGACQLVVKDLKEEFVKDYIFPCLRAGAIYERKYLLGTSMARPVIAKAMVDIAREVGADAVSHGCTGKGNDQVRFELTFFALNPELNVVAPWREWDITGREDAIEYAKKHNVPVPVTKKSIYSRDRNLWHLSHEGDILEDPANEPKEDMYMMSVDPKDAPDKPQYVKIGIESGIPVSLDGKTYLPAELLATLNEIGGKHGIGRIDMVENRLVGMKSRGVYETPGGTILFNAVRELESLTLDRETIQVKDSLALKYAELVYAGRWFDPLRESMDAFMEKITETTTGSVTLKLYKGSVSVTGRTSAYSLYREDISSFESGDIYNQADAAGFIRLYGLPMRVRAMLNKGI
;
A
#
# COMPACT_ATOMS: atom_id res chain seq x y z
N MET A 1 -37.19 -29.39 43.43
CA MET A 1 -37.85 -30.47 44.19
C MET A 1 -39.22 -30.71 43.58
N ALA A 2 -39.40 -31.86 42.92
CA ALA A 2 -40.64 -32.63 42.80
C ALA A 2 -40.36 -33.76 41.79
N GLN A 3 -40.03 -34.93 42.33
CA GLN A 3 -39.88 -36.19 41.60
C GLN A 3 -41.27 -36.73 41.24
N PHE A 4 -41.40 -37.36 40.08
CA PHE A 4 -42.29 -38.49 39.91
C PHE A 4 -41.55 -39.61 39.21
N LYS A 5 -41.50 -40.76 39.88
CA LYS A 5 -41.03 -42.05 39.39
C LYS A 5 -42.16 -43.04 39.67
N ALA A 6 -42.55 -43.82 38.66
CA ALA A 6 -43.14 -45.14 38.86
C ALA A 6 -42.76 -46.02 37.66
N ILE A 7 -42.50 -47.29 37.97
CA ILE A 7 -41.75 -48.28 37.21
C ILE A 7 -42.68 -49.44 36.83
N SER A 8 -42.41 -50.01 35.64
CA SER A 8 -42.62 -51.37 35.10
C SER A 8 -43.95 -52.12 35.22
N LEU A 9 -44.27 -52.82 34.13
CA LEU A 9 -44.46 -54.28 34.15
C LEU A 9 -43.91 -54.92 32.86
N SER A 10 -43.31 -56.09 33.06
CA SER A 10 -42.53 -56.94 32.16
C SER A 10 -43.37 -57.96 31.39
N SER A 11 -42.88 -58.41 30.23
CA SER A 11 -42.82 -59.85 29.90
C SER A 11 -41.91 -60.14 28.68
N SER A 12 -40.74 -60.64 29.05
CA SER A 12 -39.81 -61.62 28.49
C SER A 12 -40.25 -62.58 27.36
N ILE A 13 -39.30 -62.91 26.45
CA ILE A 13 -38.73 -64.26 26.12
C ILE A 13 -38.41 -64.49 24.62
N ASN A 14 -37.09 -64.55 24.33
CA ASN A 14 -36.30 -65.55 23.57
C ASN A 14 -36.51 -65.74 22.04
N LEU A 15 -35.52 -66.12 21.20
CA LEU A 15 -34.16 -66.65 21.37
C LEU A 15 -33.36 -66.57 20.03
N ALA A 16 -32.02 -66.57 20.16
CA ALA A 16 -30.99 -67.23 19.31
C ALA A 16 -30.75 -66.74 17.86
N SER A 17 -29.62 -66.11 17.48
CA SER A 17 -28.19 -66.51 17.47
C SER A 17 -27.77 -67.36 16.26
N TYR A 18 -26.78 -66.91 15.49
CA TYR A 18 -25.56 -67.67 15.09
C TYR A 18 -24.63 -66.77 14.23
N GLY A 19 -23.41 -66.48 14.72
CA GLY A 19 -22.18 -66.35 13.90
C GLY A 19 -21.40 -67.68 13.98
N PRO A 20 -20.07 -67.81 13.67
CA PRO A 20 -19.06 -66.75 13.49
C PRO A 20 -17.88 -67.07 12.52
N LYS A 21 -16.85 -66.18 12.55
CA LYS A 21 -15.38 -66.35 12.26
C LYS A 21 -14.87 -66.10 10.83
N ARG A 22 -13.59 -65.77 10.58
CA ARG A 22 -12.55 -64.84 11.09
C ARG A 22 -11.28 -65.11 10.22
N ASN A 23 -10.50 -64.06 9.93
CA ASN A 23 -9.02 -63.99 9.74
C ASN A 23 -8.29 -64.20 8.38
N THR A 24 -7.64 -63.10 7.96
CA THR A 24 -6.19 -62.85 7.60
C THR A 24 -5.53 -63.43 6.34
N LEU A 25 -4.93 -62.55 5.49
CA LEU A 25 -3.46 -62.41 5.27
C LEU A 25 -3.09 -61.31 4.22
N LEU A 26 -1.90 -60.72 4.39
CA LEU A 26 -1.20 -59.73 3.56
C LEU A 26 -0.31 -60.40 2.50
N HIS A 27 -0.14 -59.82 1.29
CA HIS A 27 1.16 -59.46 0.68
C HIS A 27 1.03 -58.77 -0.70
N SER A 28 2.03 -57.94 -0.98
CA SER A 28 2.40 -57.18 -2.19
C SER A 28 2.79 -58.04 -3.40
N ASP A 29 2.66 -57.51 -4.62
CA ASP A 29 3.80 -57.30 -5.55
C ASP A 29 3.41 -56.65 -6.90
N ASN A 30 4.35 -55.85 -7.41
CA ASN A 30 4.36 -55.11 -8.67
C ASN A 30 4.35 -56.03 -9.91
N LEU A 31 3.73 -55.58 -11.02
CA LEU A 31 4.12 -55.97 -12.39
C LEU A 31 3.65 -54.96 -13.46
N ILE A 32 4.62 -54.14 -13.89
CA ILE A 32 4.96 -53.68 -15.25
C ILE A 32 3.86 -53.79 -16.33
N CYS A 33 3.53 -52.64 -16.95
CA CYS A 33 2.86 -52.60 -18.26
C CYS A 33 3.65 -51.74 -19.26
N SER A 34 3.99 -52.35 -20.39
CA SER A 34 4.58 -51.73 -21.58
C SER A 34 3.51 -51.58 -22.67
N ARG A 35 3.48 -50.44 -23.38
CA ARG A 35 3.52 -50.32 -24.87
C ARG A 35 2.98 -48.98 -25.38
N LYS A 36 3.91 -48.27 -26.04
CA LYS A 36 3.87 -47.43 -27.26
C LYS A 36 2.58 -47.30 -28.11
N LEU A 37 2.66 -46.21 -28.92
CA LEU A 37 1.92 -45.77 -30.13
C LEU A 37 0.66 -44.92 -29.86
N SER A 38 0.30 -43.88 -30.61
CA SER A 38 0.89 -43.14 -31.74
C SER A 38 -0.06 -41.99 -32.15
N THR A 39 0.53 -40.93 -32.73
CA THR A 39 0.02 -40.06 -33.82
C THR A 39 -1.26 -39.22 -33.69
N PHE A 40 -1.04 -37.95 -34.04
CA PHE A 40 -1.95 -36.84 -34.32
C PHE A 40 -2.91 -37.10 -35.51
N HIS A 41 -4.09 -36.48 -35.44
CA HIS A 41 -4.85 -36.02 -36.61
C HIS A 41 -5.67 -34.77 -36.28
N GLU A 42 -5.52 -33.73 -37.12
CA GLU A 42 -6.37 -32.54 -37.20
C GLU A 42 -7.76 -32.87 -37.77
N LEU A 43 -8.80 -32.14 -37.33
CA LEU A 43 -10.04 -31.97 -38.06
C LEU A 43 -10.61 -30.55 -37.87
N SER A 44 -10.90 -29.91 -39.00
CA SER A 44 -11.47 -28.58 -39.17
C SER A 44 -13.00 -28.58 -39.26
N GLY A 45 -13.62 -27.56 -38.66
CA GLY A 45 -14.74 -26.78 -39.24
C GLY A 45 -16.19 -27.25 -39.02
N LYS A 46 -17.02 -26.40 -38.39
CA LYS A 46 -18.22 -25.77 -39.01
C LYS A 46 -18.95 -24.80 -38.06
N SER A 47 -19.43 -23.73 -38.67
CA SER A 47 -20.24 -22.62 -38.15
C SER A 47 -21.72 -22.99 -37.90
N SER A 48 -22.36 -22.35 -36.93
CA SER A 48 -23.81 -22.16 -36.91
C SER A 48 -24.19 -20.79 -36.31
N SER A 49 -25.01 -20.06 -37.04
CA SER A 49 -25.56 -18.73 -36.77
C SER A 49 -26.88 -18.77 -35.98
N LEU A 50 -27.09 -17.82 -35.06
CA LEU A 50 -28.43 -17.39 -34.60
C LEU A 50 -28.41 -15.88 -34.32
N HIS A 51 -29.48 -15.19 -34.72
CA HIS A 51 -29.66 -13.72 -34.82
C HIS A 51 -30.40 -13.10 -33.60
N GLY A 52 -30.16 -11.80 -33.39
CA GLY A 52 -31.05 -10.82 -32.74
C GLY A 52 -30.64 -10.42 -31.31
N ASN A 53 -30.59 -9.16 -30.86
CA ASN A 53 -30.93 -7.84 -31.40
C ASN A 53 -30.02 -6.82 -30.70
N ALA A 54 -29.41 -5.89 -31.43
CA ALA A 54 -28.65 -4.78 -30.85
C ALA A 54 -29.60 -3.61 -30.57
N ILE A 55 -29.80 -3.28 -29.29
CA ILE A 55 -30.37 -2.00 -28.85
C ILE A 55 -29.23 -0.99 -28.87
N VAL A 56 -29.34 0.00 -29.75
CA VAL A 56 -28.44 1.15 -29.84
C VAL A 56 -28.80 2.11 -28.71
N SER A 57 -27.98 2.17 -27.66
CA SER A 57 -27.95 3.30 -26.73
C SER A 57 -26.80 4.23 -27.13
N ASN A 58 -27.14 5.41 -27.63
CA ASN A 58 -26.21 6.50 -27.88
C ASN A 58 -25.56 6.95 -26.56
N ASN A 59 -24.34 6.51 -26.28
CA ASN A 59 -23.47 7.17 -25.33
C ASN A 59 -22.46 8.01 -26.10
N VAL A 60 -22.64 9.33 -25.98
CA VAL A 60 -21.68 10.35 -26.40
C VAL A 60 -20.39 10.10 -25.62
N CYS A 61 -19.40 9.53 -26.29
CA CYS A 61 -18.03 9.45 -25.78
C CYS A 61 -17.43 10.85 -25.88
N MET A 62 -17.52 11.63 -24.80
CA MET A 62 -16.63 12.78 -24.64
C MET A 62 -15.25 12.25 -24.23
N THR A 63 -14.41 11.99 -25.23
CA THR A 63 -12.96 11.85 -25.05
C THR A 63 -12.40 13.18 -24.53
N LEU A 64 -12.35 13.33 -23.21
CA LEU A 64 -11.48 14.31 -22.58
C LEU A 64 -10.09 13.71 -22.51
N THR A 65 -9.26 14.07 -23.49
CA THR A 65 -7.81 13.88 -23.43
C THR A 65 -7.26 14.56 -22.17
N PRO A 66 -6.52 13.85 -21.30
CA PRO A 66 -5.80 14.51 -20.21
C PRO A 66 -4.69 15.35 -20.84
N LYS A 67 -4.74 16.67 -20.63
CA LYS A 67 -3.58 17.53 -20.87
C LYS A 67 -2.55 17.19 -19.80
N ASN A 68 -1.63 16.27 -20.11
CA ASN A 68 -0.36 16.14 -19.40
C ASN A 68 0.41 17.47 -19.55
N GLN A 69 0.24 18.38 -18.60
CA GLN A 69 1.13 19.51 -18.44
C GLN A 69 2.35 19.06 -17.63
N GLY A 70 3.29 18.37 -18.30
CA GLY A 70 4.66 18.34 -17.82
C GLY A 70 5.25 19.73 -17.98
N ILE A 71 5.71 20.34 -16.90
CA ILE A 71 6.57 21.53 -17.00
C ILE A 71 7.91 21.04 -17.52
N GLN A 72 8.12 21.14 -18.83
CA GLN A 72 9.39 20.86 -19.47
C GLN A 72 10.21 22.16 -19.50
N ALA A 73 11.18 22.30 -18.60
CA ALA A 73 12.23 23.30 -18.78
C ALA A 73 13.27 22.72 -19.76
N VAL A 74 13.12 23.07 -21.05
CA VAL A 74 14.09 22.78 -22.12
C VAL A 74 15.26 23.76 -21.97
N LEU A 75 16.50 23.27 -21.92
CA LEU A 75 17.67 24.14 -22.07
C LEU A 75 17.94 24.43 -23.55
N SER A 76 18.13 25.72 -23.83
CA SER A 76 18.61 26.26 -25.08
C SER A 76 20.08 25.92 -25.33
N SER A 77 20.38 25.51 -26.56
CA SER A 77 21.74 25.53 -27.11
C SER A 77 22.22 26.97 -27.21
N ASN A 78 23.35 27.31 -26.60
CA ASN A 78 24.20 28.38 -27.13
C ASN A 78 25.68 28.10 -26.87
N SER A 79 26.42 28.38 -27.93
CA SER A 79 27.84 28.21 -28.20
C SER A 79 28.74 29.18 -27.42
N GLY A 80 29.91 28.68 -27.02
CA GLY A 80 31.16 29.46 -26.94
C GLY A 80 31.54 30.04 -25.58
N THR A 81 32.82 29.84 -25.22
CA THR A 81 33.63 30.40 -24.09
C THR A 81 33.23 29.93 -22.69
N ASP A 82 34.08 29.38 -21.81
CA ASP A 82 35.52 29.08 -21.78
C ASP A 82 35.72 27.70 -21.11
N VAL A 83 36.51 26.82 -21.72
CA VAL A 83 36.87 25.52 -21.14
C VAL A 83 38.05 25.72 -20.21
N SER A 84 37.78 26.01 -18.94
CA SER A 84 38.75 25.81 -17.87
C SER A 84 38.82 24.32 -17.53
N THR A 85 39.82 23.66 -18.12
CA THR A 85 40.44 22.39 -17.69
C THR A 85 39.57 21.46 -16.83
N VAL A 86 38.65 20.74 -17.48
CA VAL A 86 38.13 19.48 -16.93
C VAL A 86 39.30 18.51 -16.91
N THR A 87 39.80 18.21 -15.72
CA THR A 87 40.77 17.15 -15.49
C THR A 87 40.22 15.84 -16.04
N LYS A 88 40.87 15.33 -17.08
CA LYS A 88 40.73 13.94 -17.56
C LYS A 88 41.31 13.00 -16.49
N GLY A 89 40.56 12.79 -15.41
CA GLY A 89 40.77 11.71 -14.45
C GLY A 89 39.45 10.95 -14.34
N GLY A 90 39.46 9.63 -14.55
CA GLY A 90 38.30 8.81 -14.19
C GLY A 90 37.96 9.06 -12.72
N GLY A 91 36.67 9.08 -12.37
CA GLY A 91 36.24 9.31 -11.01
C GLY A 91 36.94 8.37 -10.03
N LEU A 92 37.14 8.83 -8.79
CA LEU A 92 37.82 8.10 -7.72
C LEU A 92 37.22 6.69 -7.49
N ARG A 93 35.98 6.46 -7.90
CA ARG A 93 35.21 5.21 -7.69
C ARG A 93 34.73 4.56 -8.99
N GLY A 94 35.33 4.92 -10.13
CA GLY A 94 34.93 4.46 -11.47
C GLY A 94 34.40 5.61 -12.33
N LYS A 95 33.93 5.27 -13.54
CA LYS A 95 33.39 6.27 -14.48
C LYS A 95 31.95 5.91 -14.84
N LEU A 96 31.04 6.83 -14.56
CA LEU A 96 29.66 6.80 -15.03
C LEU A 96 29.47 7.94 -16.04
N ASN A 97 28.57 7.77 -17.01
CA ASN A 97 28.27 8.82 -17.97
C ASN A 97 27.32 9.86 -17.36
N LYS A 98 26.14 9.41 -16.91
CA LYS A 98 25.08 10.27 -16.40
C LYS A 98 24.25 9.56 -15.35
N VAL A 99 23.97 10.26 -14.25
CA VAL A 99 23.25 9.74 -13.09
C VAL A 99 21.93 10.51 -12.92
N VAL A 100 20.82 9.80 -12.72
CA VAL A 100 19.56 10.40 -12.25
C VAL A 100 19.49 10.32 -10.72
N LEU A 101 19.53 11.46 -10.05
CA LEU A 101 19.49 11.58 -8.59
C LEU A 101 18.07 11.87 -8.10
N ALA A 102 17.55 11.06 -7.18
CA ALA A 102 16.37 11.43 -6.38
C ALA A 102 16.68 12.68 -5.55
N TYR A 103 16.08 13.81 -5.93
CA TYR A 103 16.41 15.13 -5.41
C TYR A 103 15.22 15.75 -4.68
N SER A 104 15.45 16.12 -3.41
CA SER A 104 14.45 16.75 -2.54
C SER A 104 14.78 18.20 -2.18
N GLY A 105 15.92 18.72 -2.64
CA GLY A 105 16.39 20.05 -2.23
C GLY A 105 16.87 20.11 -0.78
N GLY A 106 16.93 18.99 -0.06
CA GLY A 106 17.54 18.89 1.25
C GLY A 106 19.05 19.16 1.22
N LEU A 107 19.67 19.26 2.41
CA LEU A 107 21.12 19.39 2.53
C LEU A 107 21.81 18.20 1.85
N ASP A 108 21.45 16.99 2.26
CA ASP A 108 22.09 15.75 1.83
C ASP A 108 22.02 15.57 0.31
N THR A 109 20.81 15.66 -0.28
CA THR A 109 20.62 15.52 -1.73
C THR A 109 21.28 16.64 -2.54
N SER A 110 21.49 17.83 -1.97
CA SER A 110 22.25 18.91 -2.62
C SER A 110 23.76 18.69 -2.56
N VAL A 111 24.26 18.07 -1.49
CA VAL A 111 25.67 17.66 -1.34
C VAL A 111 26.02 16.47 -2.24
N ILE A 112 25.07 15.57 -2.50
CA ILE A 112 25.27 14.43 -3.39
C ILE A 112 25.60 14.87 -4.83
N VAL A 113 25.05 15.98 -5.31
CA VAL A 113 25.27 16.47 -6.68
C VAL A 113 26.76 16.71 -6.99
N PRO A 114 27.49 17.59 -6.26
CA PRO A 114 28.93 17.75 -6.49
C PRO A 114 29.73 16.48 -6.14
N TRP A 115 29.28 15.69 -5.15
CA TRP A 115 29.96 14.45 -4.78
C TRP A 115 29.95 13.41 -5.92
N LEU A 116 28.82 13.21 -6.60
CA LEU A 116 28.73 12.33 -7.76
C LEU A 116 29.65 12.78 -8.89
N ARG A 117 29.74 14.09 -9.12
CA ARG A 117 30.63 14.67 -10.14
C ARG A 117 32.10 14.43 -9.81
N GLU A 118 32.50 14.68 -8.56
CA GLU A 118 33.88 14.49 -8.09
C GLU A 118 34.30 13.01 -8.11
N ASN A 119 33.41 12.11 -7.69
CA ASN A 119 33.77 10.70 -7.46
C ASN A 119 33.53 9.79 -8.67
N TYR A 120 32.64 10.18 -9.59
CA TYR A 120 32.30 9.38 -10.78
C TYR A 120 32.53 10.10 -12.11
N GLY A 121 32.82 11.41 -12.10
CA GLY A 121 33.06 12.19 -13.32
C GLY A 121 31.85 12.29 -14.25
N CYS A 122 30.63 12.18 -13.70
CA CYS A 122 29.39 12.06 -14.44
C CYS A 122 28.58 13.37 -14.52
N GLU A 123 27.65 13.44 -15.47
CA GLU A 123 26.58 14.44 -15.45
C GLU A 123 25.49 14.03 -14.45
N VAL A 124 24.94 14.99 -13.70
CA VAL A 124 23.88 14.72 -12.72
C VAL A 124 22.58 15.36 -13.17
N VAL A 125 21.55 14.54 -13.38
CA VAL A 125 20.16 14.97 -13.58
C VAL A 125 19.44 14.81 -12.26
N CYS A 126 19.01 15.91 -11.65
CA CYS A 126 18.15 15.85 -10.47
C CYS A 126 16.72 15.50 -10.90
N PHE A 127 16.08 14.60 -10.18
CA PHE A 127 14.68 14.23 -10.38
C PHE A 127 13.87 14.42 -9.10
N THR A 128 12.74 15.10 -9.22
CA THR A 128 11.79 15.31 -8.13
C THR A 128 10.40 14.85 -8.58
N ALA A 129 9.79 13.96 -7.82
CA ALA A 129 8.39 13.63 -8.00
C ALA A 129 7.54 14.49 -7.06
N ASP A 130 6.52 15.17 -7.60
CA ASP A 130 5.43 15.71 -6.79
C ASP A 130 4.43 14.58 -6.51
N VAL A 131 4.51 14.04 -5.30
CA VAL A 131 3.59 13.04 -4.74
C VAL A 131 2.71 13.66 -3.65
N GLY A 132 2.57 15.00 -3.63
CA GLY A 132 1.73 15.75 -2.71
C GLY A 132 2.44 16.22 -1.44
N GLN A 133 3.76 16.39 -1.46
CA GLN A 133 4.54 16.97 -0.36
C GLN A 133 4.23 18.45 -0.11
N GLY A 134 3.66 19.15 -1.10
CA GLY A 134 3.24 20.55 -1.03
C GLY A 134 4.17 21.50 -1.79
N ILE A 135 3.60 22.60 -2.30
CA ILE A 135 4.29 23.52 -3.23
C ILE A 135 5.57 24.15 -2.66
N LYS A 136 5.60 24.41 -1.35
CA LYS A 136 6.76 25.00 -0.67
C LYS A 136 8.02 24.15 -0.75
N GLU A 137 7.88 22.83 -0.91
CA GLU A 137 9.01 21.91 -1.08
C GLU A 137 9.57 21.93 -2.51
N LEU A 138 8.83 22.50 -3.47
CA LEU A 138 9.23 22.63 -4.88
C LEU A 138 9.78 24.02 -5.21
N ASP A 139 9.51 25.02 -4.38
CA ASP A 139 9.93 26.41 -4.58
C ASP A 139 11.46 26.56 -4.59
N GLY A 140 11.99 27.19 -5.64
CA GLY A 140 13.44 27.46 -5.78
C GLY A 140 14.31 26.23 -6.04
N LEU A 141 13.70 25.05 -6.25
CA LEU A 141 14.41 23.78 -6.38
C LEU A 141 15.33 23.73 -7.61
N GLU A 142 14.90 24.31 -8.74
CA GLU A 142 15.69 24.37 -9.98
C GLU A 142 16.96 25.20 -9.80
N ALA A 143 16.81 26.41 -9.26
CA ALA A 143 17.94 27.29 -8.98
C ALA A 143 18.96 26.61 -8.04
N LYS A 144 18.45 25.89 -7.03
CA LYS A 144 19.28 25.16 -6.09
C LYS A 144 20.00 23.96 -6.72
N ALA A 145 19.30 23.15 -7.52
CA ALA A 145 19.89 22.02 -8.23
C ALA A 145 21.02 22.48 -9.16
N LYS A 146 20.78 23.55 -9.93
CA LYS A 146 21.77 24.16 -10.82
C LYS A 146 22.97 24.71 -10.04
N ALA A 147 22.73 25.44 -8.95
CA ALA A 147 23.80 25.95 -8.09
C ALA A 147 24.63 24.84 -7.42
N SER A 148 24.02 23.67 -7.19
CA SER A 148 24.73 22.48 -6.69
C SER A 148 25.53 21.77 -7.79
N GLY A 149 25.35 22.16 -9.06
CA GLY A 149 26.09 21.62 -10.20
C GLY A 149 25.35 20.56 -11.02
N ALA A 150 24.03 20.42 -10.87
CA ALA A 150 23.23 19.54 -11.72
C ALA A 150 23.12 20.13 -13.14
N CYS A 151 23.11 19.27 -14.15
CA CYS A 151 22.93 19.69 -15.55
C CYS A 151 21.45 19.95 -15.90
N GLN A 152 20.53 19.32 -15.16
CA GLN A 152 19.09 19.41 -15.37
C GLN A 152 18.35 19.10 -14.05
N LEU A 153 17.19 19.72 -13.85
CA LEU A 153 16.17 19.26 -12.92
C LEU A 153 14.94 18.82 -13.71
N VAL A 154 14.41 17.64 -13.39
CA VAL A 154 13.13 17.15 -13.91
C VAL A 154 12.15 17.05 -12.75
N VAL A 155 11.01 17.72 -12.86
CA VAL A 155 9.90 17.60 -11.90
C VAL A 155 8.71 16.94 -12.59
N LYS A 156 8.23 15.81 -12.06
CA LYS A 156 7.01 15.14 -12.55
C LYS A 156 5.91 15.21 -11.50
N ASP A 157 4.72 15.67 -11.89
CA ASP A 157 3.51 15.54 -11.07
C ASP A 157 3.00 14.11 -11.16
N LEU A 158 3.07 13.39 -10.05
CA LEU A 158 2.68 11.98 -9.93
C LEU A 158 1.54 11.81 -8.90
N LYS A 159 0.86 12.87 -8.48
CA LYS A 159 -0.17 12.78 -7.42
C LYS A 159 -1.31 11.83 -7.81
N GLU A 160 -1.84 11.96 -9.02
CA GLU A 160 -2.93 11.11 -9.49
C GLU A 160 -2.50 9.64 -9.65
N GLU A 161 -1.35 9.38 -10.28
CA GLU A 161 -0.77 8.03 -10.39
C GLU A 161 -0.52 7.43 -9.00
N PHE A 162 0.06 8.20 -8.08
CA PHE A 162 0.35 7.74 -6.72
C PHE A 162 -0.93 7.33 -5.98
N VAL A 163 -2.00 8.12 -6.06
CA VAL A 163 -3.24 7.78 -5.36
C VAL A 163 -3.95 6.62 -6.03
N LYS A 164 -4.13 6.69 -7.34
CA LYS A 164 -4.90 5.72 -8.10
C LYS A 164 -4.24 4.36 -8.17
N ASP A 165 -2.93 4.32 -8.45
CA ASP A 165 -2.24 3.09 -8.83
C ASP A 165 -1.39 2.50 -7.69
N TYR A 166 -1.23 3.23 -6.56
CA TYR A 166 -0.46 2.74 -5.40
C TYR A 166 -1.26 2.75 -4.10
N ILE A 167 -1.86 3.89 -3.74
CA ILE A 167 -2.63 4.01 -2.49
C ILE A 167 -3.91 3.19 -2.55
N PHE A 168 -4.71 3.36 -3.61
CA PHE A 168 -6.01 2.70 -3.73
C PHE A 168 -5.93 1.16 -3.76
N PRO A 169 -4.95 0.53 -4.44
CA PRO A 169 -4.73 -0.91 -4.30
C PRO A 169 -4.43 -1.34 -2.86
N CYS A 170 -3.55 -0.63 -2.14
CA CYS A 170 -3.25 -0.93 -0.73
C CYS A 170 -4.48 -0.75 0.17
N LEU A 171 -5.26 0.29 -0.10
CA LEU A 171 -6.51 0.58 0.60
C LEU A 171 -7.55 -0.54 0.38
N ARG A 172 -7.76 -0.96 -0.88
CA ARG A 172 -8.65 -2.07 -1.24
C ARG A 172 -8.20 -3.37 -0.57
N ALA A 173 -6.90 -3.65 -0.57
CA ALA A 173 -6.34 -4.82 0.10
C ALA A 173 -6.59 -4.79 1.62
N GLY A 174 -6.79 -3.62 2.23
CA GLY A 174 -6.86 -3.47 3.69
C GLY A 174 -5.48 -3.53 4.36
N ALA A 175 -4.42 -3.14 3.65
CA ALA A 175 -3.04 -3.29 4.09
C ALA A 175 -2.71 -2.36 5.28
N ILE A 176 -2.41 -2.94 6.44
CA ILE A 176 -1.88 -2.23 7.61
C ILE A 176 -0.64 -2.94 8.13
N TYR A 177 0.48 -2.24 8.23
CA TYR A 177 1.69 -2.78 8.84
C TYR A 177 1.62 -2.69 10.37
N GLU A 178 1.89 -3.82 11.02
CA GLU A 178 1.94 -3.96 12.48
C GLU A 178 0.75 -3.30 13.21
N ARG A 179 -0.45 -3.47 12.62
CA ARG A 179 -1.75 -3.03 13.16
C ARG A 179 -2.01 -1.53 13.16
N LYS A 180 -1.02 -0.68 12.87
CA LYS A 180 -1.14 0.78 12.96
C LYS A 180 -0.77 1.52 11.68
N TYR A 181 0.31 1.14 11.00
CA TYR A 181 0.90 1.96 9.95
C TYR A 181 0.27 1.72 8.58
N LEU A 182 -0.26 2.79 7.98
CA LEU A 182 -0.91 2.78 6.66
C LEU A 182 0.08 2.97 5.50
N LEU A 183 1.35 2.59 5.68
CA LEU A 183 2.34 2.39 4.59
C LEU A 183 2.65 3.63 3.73
N GLY A 184 2.30 4.85 4.16
CA GLY A 184 2.34 6.03 3.29
C GLY A 184 3.68 6.31 2.65
N THR A 185 4.74 6.15 3.43
CA THR A 185 6.12 6.32 3.00
C THR A 185 6.49 5.12 2.11
N SER A 186 6.18 3.89 2.52
CA SER A 186 6.45 2.68 1.73
C SER A 186 5.87 2.70 0.31
N MET A 187 4.66 3.23 0.12
CA MET A 187 3.98 3.29 -1.19
C MET A 187 4.54 4.36 -2.14
N ALA A 188 5.09 5.46 -1.62
CA ALA A 188 5.62 6.54 -2.46
C ALA A 188 6.90 6.12 -3.21
N ARG A 189 7.64 5.14 -2.71
CA ARG A 189 8.99 4.81 -3.18
C ARG A 189 8.97 4.07 -4.51
N PRO A 190 8.12 3.06 -4.71
CA PRO A 190 8.04 2.42 -6.02
C PRO A 190 7.54 3.37 -7.13
N VAL A 191 6.66 4.33 -6.86
CA VAL A 191 6.23 5.31 -7.88
C VAL A 191 7.36 6.28 -8.26
N ILE A 192 8.10 6.79 -7.27
CA ILE A 192 9.25 7.67 -7.51
C ILE A 192 10.34 6.90 -8.27
N ALA A 193 10.68 5.70 -7.81
CA ALA A 193 11.73 4.89 -8.39
C ALA A 193 11.40 4.44 -9.83
N LYS A 194 10.14 4.07 -10.11
CA LYS A 194 9.66 3.80 -11.47
C LYS A 194 9.88 5.01 -12.39
N ALA A 195 9.44 6.18 -11.95
CA ALA A 195 9.62 7.41 -12.74
C ALA A 195 11.11 7.74 -12.95
N MET A 196 11.99 7.48 -11.98
CA MET A 196 13.43 7.63 -12.15
C MET A 196 14.01 6.70 -13.22
N VAL A 197 13.57 5.44 -13.28
CA VAL A 197 13.99 4.49 -14.33
C VAL A 197 13.55 4.97 -15.70
N ASP A 198 12.31 5.48 -15.82
CA ASP A 198 11.82 6.06 -17.06
C ASP A 198 12.65 7.29 -17.47
N ILE A 199 12.93 8.20 -16.53
CA ILE A 199 13.80 9.36 -16.79
C ILE A 199 15.22 8.94 -17.18
N ALA A 200 15.79 7.94 -16.51
CA ALA A 200 17.13 7.46 -16.84
C ALA A 200 17.22 7.00 -18.30
N ARG A 201 16.18 6.30 -18.78
CA ARG A 201 16.04 5.94 -20.20
C ARG A 201 15.89 7.17 -21.11
N GLU A 202 15.02 8.11 -20.74
CA GLU A 202 14.77 9.34 -21.51
C GLU A 202 16.04 10.20 -21.70
N VAL A 203 16.89 10.31 -20.67
CA VAL A 203 18.08 11.19 -20.68
C VAL A 203 19.39 10.47 -21.04
N GLY A 204 19.33 9.15 -21.27
CA GLY A 204 20.49 8.31 -21.56
C GLY A 204 21.44 8.14 -20.37
N ALA A 205 20.90 8.06 -19.16
CA ALA A 205 21.65 7.77 -17.95
C ALA A 205 21.94 6.27 -17.79
N ASP A 206 23.15 5.95 -17.36
CA ASP A 206 23.64 4.60 -17.06
C ASP A 206 23.58 4.28 -15.56
N ALA A 207 23.06 5.21 -14.76
CA ALA A 207 22.96 5.09 -13.32
C ALA A 207 21.81 5.89 -12.69
N VAL A 208 21.39 5.43 -11.52
CA VAL A 208 20.45 6.11 -10.62
C VAL A 208 21.10 6.29 -9.24
N SER A 209 20.73 7.35 -8.53
CA SER A 209 21.23 7.61 -7.17
C SER A 209 20.12 8.08 -6.24
N HIS A 210 20.26 7.76 -4.95
CA HIS A 210 19.36 8.22 -3.89
C HIS A 210 20.11 8.66 -2.62
N GLY A 211 19.48 9.52 -1.84
CA GLY A 211 20.00 10.01 -0.56
C GLY A 211 19.61 9.18 0.68
N CYS A 212 19.10 7.96 0.53
CA CYS A 212 18.71 7.11 1.66
C CYS A 212 19.93 6.68 2.49
N THR A 213 19.79 6.65 3.82
CA THR A 213 20.83 6.14 4.73
C THR A 213 20.88 4.61 4.73
N GLY A 214 22.02 4.04 5.18
CA GLY A 214 22.20 2.59 5.34
C GLY A 214 21.33 1.94 6.44
N LYS A 215 20.60 2.73 7.23
CA LYS A 215 19.77 2.26 8.36
C LYS A 215 18.26 2.28 8.08
N GLY A 216 17.86 2.90 6.98
CA GLY A 216 16.45 3.07 6.61
C GLY A 216 15.94 1.94 5.71
N ASN A 217 14.62 1.77 5.66
CA ASN A 217 13.98 0.84 4.72
C ASN A 217 13.98 1.38 3.28
N ASP A 218 14.05 2.71 3.09
CA ASP A 218 13.88 3.33 1.77
C ASP A 218 14.97 2.98 0.76
N GLN A 219 16.21 2.74 1.21
CA GLN A 219 17.27 2.22 0.34
C GLN A 219 16.82 0.91 -0.35
N VAL A 220 16.20 0.00 0.42
CA VAL A 220 15.72 -1.29 -0.10
C VAL A 220 14.57 -1.06 -1.08
N ARG A 221 13.65 -0.14 -0.77
CA ARG A 221 12.47 0.15 -1.61
C ARG A 221 12.85 0.75 -2.96
N PHE A 222 13.78 1.70 -2.98
CA PHE A 222 14.31 2.25 -4.22
C PHE A 222 15.04 1.19 -5.03
N GLU A 223 16.01 0.50 -4.42
CA GLU A 223 16.90 -0.41 -5.13
C GLU A 223 16.19 -1.65 -5.66
N LEU A 224 15.29 -2.26 -4.89
CA LEU A 224 14.48 -3.39 -5.39
C LEU A 224 13.60 -2.97 -6.56
N THR A 225 13.10 -1.73 -6.58
CA THR A 225 12.35 -1.20 -7.73
C THR A 225 13.26 -1.03 -8.94
N PHE A 226 14.47 -0.48 -8.76
CA PHE A 226 15.44 -0.36 -9.85
C PHE A 226 15.80 -1.72 -10.43
N PHE A 227 16.09 -2.72 -9.59
CA PHE A 227 16.38 -4.08 -10.03
C PHE A 227 15.23 -4.72 -10.79
N ALA A 228 13.99 -4.51 -10.33
CA ALA A 228 12.81 -5.08 -10.97
C ALA A 228 12.53 -4.46 -12.36
N LEU A 229 12.78 -3.15 -12.53
CA LEU A 229 12.38 -2.41 -13.73
C LEU A 229 13.51 -2.21 -14.74
N ASN A 230 14.76 -2.10 -14.28
CA ASN A 230 15.93 -2.02 -15.14
C ASN A 230 17.21 -2.48 -14.39
N PRO A 231 17.54 -3.78 -14.43
CA PRO A 231 18.70 -4.33 -13.73
C PRO A 231 20.06 -3.91 -14.33
N GLU A 232 20.08 -3.22 -15.48
CA GLU A 232 21.31 -2.73 -16.11
C GLU A 232 21.79 -1.39 -15.53
N LEU A 233 20.93 -0.65 -14.82
CA LEU A 233 21.30 0.61 -14.20
C LEU A 233 22.24 0.39 -13.02
N ASN A 234 23.34 1.12 -12.99
CA ASN A 234 24.17 1.20 -11.80
C ASN A 234 23.41 1.97 -10.70
N VAL A 235 23.48 1.48 -9.47
CA VAL A 235 22.91 2.17 -8.31
C VAL A 235 24.05 2.80 -7.51
N VAL A 236 24.00 4.11 -7.32
CA VAL A 236 24.95 4.84 -6.47
C VAL A 236 24.26 5.31 -5.21
N ALA A 237 24.75 4.87 -4.05
CA ALA A 237 24.18 5.20 -2.75
C ALA A 237 25.26 5.88 -1.87
N PRO A 238 25.42 7.21 -1.96
CA PRO A 238 26.52 7.93 -1.33
C PRO A 238 26.68 7.66 0.16
N TRP A 239 25.58 7.51 0.92
CA TRP A 239 25.61 7.17 2.35
C TRP A 239 26.30 5.85 2.70
N ARG A 240 26.53 4.96 1.73
CA ARG A 240 27.27 3.70 1.91
C ARG A 240 28.72 3.78 1.41
N GLU A 241 29.10 4.90 0.80
CA GLU A 241 30.35 5.04 0.07
C GLU A 241 31.21 6.21 0.56
N TRP A 242 30.58 7.33 0.91
CA TRP A 242 31.28 8.56 1.29
C TRP A 242 31.77 8.54 2.74
N ASP A 243 32.64 9.50 3.06
CA ASP A 243 33.18 9.68 4.42
C ASP A 243 32.40 10.74 5.23
N ILE A 244 31.26 11.22 4.72
CA ILE A 244 30.38 12.18 5.41
C ILE A 244 29.57 11.42 6.47
N THR A 245 29.88 11.66 7.75
CA THR A 245 29.32 10.90 8.86
C THR A 245 28.09 11.55 9.49
N GLY A 246 27.91 12.85 9.26
CA GLY A 246 26.84 13.63 9.87
C GLY A 246 26.51 14.93 9.16
N ARG A 247 25.66 15.73 9.80
CA ARG A 247 25.14 16.98 9.25
C ARG A 247 26.23 18.03 9.13
N GLU A 248 27.11 18.12 10.10
CA GLU A 248 28.21 19.08 10.18
C GLU A 248 29.19 18.87 9.01
N ASP A 249 29.59 17.62 8.79
CA ASP A 249 30.41 17.22 7.64
C ASP A 249 29.75 17.60 6.31
N ALA A 250 28.44 17.36 6.19
CA ALA A 250 27.69 17.73 4.98
C ALA A 250 27.63 19.24 4.77
N ILE A 251 27.55 20.04 5.84
CA ILE A 251 27.61 21.51 5.77
C ILE A 251 29.01 21.97 5.34
N GLU A 252 30.07 21.36 5.86
CA GLU A 252 31.44 21.69 5.48
C GLU A 252 31.71 21.35 4.01
N TYR A 253 31.28 20.17 3.57
CA TYR A 253 31.35 19.77 2.16
C TYR A 253 30.54 20.72 1.27
N ALA A 254 29.32 21.09 1.67
CA ALA A 254 28.51 22.07 0.95
C ALA A 254 29.23 23.41 0.80
N LYS A 255 29.88 23.92 1.86
CA LYS A 255 30.67 25.16 1.80
C LYS A 255 31.86 25.05 0.85
N LYS A 256 32.62 23.96 0.93
CA LYS A 256 33.78 23.70 0.04
C LYS A 256 33.38 23.70 -1.43
N HIS A 257 32.18 23.21 -1.75
CA HIS A 257 31.67 23.09 -3.11
C HIS A 257 30.67 24.20 -3.50
N ASN A 258 30.56 25.27 -2.70
CA ASN A 258 29.65 26.41 -2.92
C ASN A 258 28.16 26.01 -3.10
N VAL A 259 27.73 24.92 -2.48
CA VAL A 259 26.34 24.47 -2.49
C VAL A 259 25.51 25.37 -1.58
N PRO A 260 24.38 25.95 -2.05
CA PRO A 260 23.51 26.75 -1.19
C PRO A 260 22.91 25.92 -0.05
N VAL A 261 23.33 26.21 1.18
CA VAL A 261 22.78 25.58 2.39
C VAL A 261 21.61 26.42 2.91
N PRO A 262 20.45 25.82 3.24
CA PRO A 262 19.35 26.54 3.87
C PRO A 262 19.81 27.17 5.19
N VAL A 263 19.58 28.47 5.37
CA VAL A 263 20.08 29.27 6.52
C VAL A 263 19.21 29.10 7.78
N THR A 264 18.11 28.34 7.69
CA THR A 264 17.15 28.25 8.80
C THR A 264 17.55 27.20 9.83
N LYS A 265 17.29 27.49 11.12
CA LYS A 265 17.15 26.47 12.16
C LYS A 265 16.02 25.53 11.73
N LYS A 266 16.37 24.46 11.03
CA LYS A 266 15.42 23.47 10.54
C LYS A 266 14.73 22.84 11.74
N SER A 267 13.50 22.38 11.53
CA SER A 267 12.87 21.47 12.49
C SER A 267 13.85 20.34 12.84
N ILE A 268 13.88 20.01 14.12
CA ILE A 268 14.69 18.94 14.70
C ILE A 268 14.26 17.55 14.23
N TYR A 269 13.02 17.40 13.74
CA TYR A 269 12.48 16.12 13.28
C TYR A 269 12.86 15.84 11.84
N SER A 270 13.19 14.57 11.56
CA SER A 270 13.19 14.03 10.21
C SER A 270 11.75 13.81 9.77
N ARG A 271 11.38 14.36 8.60
CA ARG A 271 10.02 14.38 8.11
C ARG A 271 9.94 13.99 6.66
N ASP A 272 8.89 13.26 6.34
CA ASP A 272 8.66 12.72 5.01
C ASP A 272 7.16 12.79 4.73
N ARG A 273 6.81 13.73 3.84
CA ARG A 273 5.43 14.11 3.52
C ARG A 273 5.09 13.69 2.11
N ASN A 274 3.89 13.17 1.93
CA ASN A 274 3.25 13.00 0.64
C ASN A 274 1.74 13.20 0.80
N LEU A 275 0.95 12.95 -0.25
CA LEU A 275 -0.49 13.17 -0.19
C LEU A 275 -1.22 12.21 0.76
N TRP A 276 -0.69 11.01 1.02
CA TRP A 276 -1.30 10.06 1.93
C TRP A 276 -1.04 10.41 3.39
N HIS A 277 0.20 10.80 3.71
CA HIS A 277 0.61 10.97 5.09
C HIS A 277 1.79 11.93 5.29
N LEU A 278 2.13 12.11 6.55
CA LEU A 278 3.37 12.69 7.01
C LEU A 278 3.94 11.83 8.15
N SER A 279 5.21 11.45 8.05
CA SER A 279 5.94 10.79 9.14
C SER A 279 6.88 11.76 9.86
N HIS A 280 7.09 11.51 11.15
CA HIS A 280 8.03 12.21 12.02
C HIS A 280 8.90 11.19 12.76
N GLU A 281 10.21 11.39 12.71
CA GLU A 281 11.21 10.59 13.42
C GLU A 281 12.35 11.47 13.95
N GLY A 282 13.14 10.94 14.87
CA GLY A 282 14.35 11.58 15.41
C GLY A 282 14.10 12.51 16.60
N ASP A 283 15.21 13.06 17.12
CA ASP A 283 15.26 13.89 18.33
C ASP A 283 14.51 13.23 19.50
N ILE A 284 13.60 13.94 20.19
CA ILE A 284 12.93 13.44 21.39
C ILE A 284 12.15 12.15 21.16
N LEU A 285 11.76 11.83 19.92
CA LEU A 285 11.01 10.62 19.59
C LEU A 285 11.88 9.36 19.67
N GLU A 286 13.21 9.48 19.63
CA GLU A 286 14.11 8.33 19.74
C GLU A 286 14.00 7.61 21.08
N ASP A 287 13.62 8.33 22.14
CA ASP A 287 13.19 7.74 23.40
C ASP A 287 11.67 7.49 23.36
N PRO A 288 11.21 6.23 23.33
CA PRO A 288 9.78 5.90 23.29
C PRO A 288 9.01 6.32 24.55
N ALA A 289 9.69 6.71 25.65
CA ALA A 289 9.03 7.25 26.83
C ALA A 289 8.63 8.73 26.70
N ASN A 290 9.20 9.47 25.73
CA ASN A 290 8.87 10.87 25.53
C ASN A 290 7.56 11.03 24.75
N GLU A 291 6.66 11.89 25.24
CA GLU A 291 5.44 12.26 24.52
C GLU A 291 5.75 13.14 23.29
N PRO A 292 5.11 12.93 22.13
CA PRO A 292 5.28 13.82 20.99
C PRO A 292 4.79 15.24 21.31
N LYS A 293 5.59 16.25 20.97
CA LYS A 293 5.22 17.66 21.19
C LYS A 293 4.15 18.13 20.22
N GLU A 294 3.31 19.06 20.66
CA GLU A 294 2.19 19.60 19.86
C GLU A 294 2.66 20.25 18.54
N ASP A 295 3.76 21.00 18.59
CA ASP A 295 4.37 21.70 17.44
C ASP A 295 5.00 20.76 16.39
N MET A 296 5.05 19.45 16.69
CA MET A 296 5.50 18.43 15.76
C MET A 296 4.45 18.19 14.66
N TYR A 297 3.16 18.14 15.02
CA TYR A 297 2.08 17.79 14.10
C TYR A 297 1.84 18.93 13.09
N MET A 298 1.71 18.58 11.81
CA MET A 298 1.60 19.58 10.73
C MET A 298 0.38 19.37 9.82
N MET A 299 -0.23 18.19 9.84
CA MET A 299 -1.39 17.87 8.99
C MET A 299 -2.71 17.90 9.75
N SER A 300 -2.66 17.86 11.08
CA SER A 300 -3.84 17.74 11.93
C SER A 300 -3.76 18.67 13.15
N VAL A 301 -4.90 19.21 13.57
CA VAL A 301 -5.01 19.92 14.86
C VAL A 301 -5.00 18.93 16.02
N ASP A 302 -4.66 19.40 17.22
CA ASP A 302 -4.84 18.58 18.42
C ASP A 302 -6.34 18.23 18.59
N PRO A 303 -6.70 16.95 18.86
CA PRO A 303 -8.08 16.57 19.15
C PRO A 303 -8.78 17.45 20.20
N LYS A 304 -8.05 18.05 21.15
CA LYS A 304 -8.62 18.99 22.13
C LYS A 304 -9.14 20.28 21.48
N ASP A 305 -8.45 20.75 20.44
CA ASP A 305 -8.71 22.01 19.71
C ASP A 305 -9.57 21.80 18.45
N ALA A 306 -9.85 20.54 18.09
CA ALA A 306 -10.79 20.20 17.03
C ALA A 306 -12.22 20.68 17.35
N PRO A 307 -13.05 20.99 16.33
CA PRO A 307 -14.39 21.53 16.51
C PRO A 307 -15.28 20.72 17.49
N ASP A 308 -16.04 21.42 18.33
CA ASP A 308 -17.00 20.79 19.26
C ASP A 308 -18.28 20.28 18.55
N LYS A 309 -18.44 20.59 17.27
CA LYS A 309 -19.53 20.05 16.44
C LYS A 309 -18.99 18.93 15.56
N PRO A 310 -19.57 17.71 15.62
CA PRO A 310 -19.16 16.63 14.73
C PRO A 310 -19.49 16.99 13.28
N GLN A 311 -18.66 16.52 12.36
CA GLN A 311 -18.91 16.61 10.93
C GLN A 311 -19.28 15.24 10.38
N TYR A 312 -20.29 15.19 9.51
CA TYR A 312 -20.66 13.98 8.79
C TYR A 312 -20.10 14.06 7.38
N VAL A 313 -19.56 12.95 6.89
CA VAL A 313 -19.09 12.79 5.52
C VAL A 313 -19.63 11.49 4.96
N LYS A 314 -20.12 11.50 3.72
CA LYS A 314 -20.60 10.32 3.01
C LYS A 314 -19.61 9.96 1.90
N ILE A 315 -18.92 8.85 2.04
CA ILE A 315 -17.97 8.34 1.05
C ILE A 315 -18.71 7.39 0.12
N GLY A 316 -18.70 7.66 -1.19
CA GLY A 316 -19.17 6.72 -2.20
C GLY A 316 -18.00 5.89 -2.75
N ILE A 317 -18.25 4.60 -2.93
CA ILE A 317 -17.25 3.59 -3.29
C ILE A 317 -17.80 2.77 -4.45
N GLU A 318 -16.95 2.50 -5.45
CA GLU A 318 -17.23 1.65 -6.60
C GLU A 318 -16.16 0.57 -6.71
N SER A 319 -16.58 -0.70 -6.71
CA SER A 319 -15.71 -1.87 -6.76
C SER A 319 -14.49 -1.79 -5.82
N GLY A 320 -14.74 -1.42 -4.57
CA GLY A 320 -13.74 -1.28 -3.51
C GLY A 320 -12.93 0.03 -3.56
N ILE A 321 -13.17 0.91 -4.52
CA ILE A 321 -12.43 2.18 -4.69
C ILE A 321 -13.28 3.39 -4.30
N PRO A 322 -12.81 4.29 -3.42
CA PRO A 322 -13.50 5.55 -3.14
C PRO A 322 -13.52 6.46 -4.38
N VAL A 323 -14.71 6.95 -4.74
CA VAL A 323 -14.91 7.79 -5.95
C VAL A 323 -15.61 9.12 -5.66
N SER A 324 -16.29 9.25 -4.53
CA SER A 324 -17.07 10.46 -4.21
C SER A 324 -17.11 10.79 -2.72
N LEU A 325 -17.36 12.07 -2.45
CA LEU A 325 -17.60 12.64 -1.13
C LEU A 325 -18.88 13.48 -1.18
N ASP A 326 -19.82 13.20 -0.29
CA ASP A 326 -21.11 13.89 -0.16
C ASP A 326 -21.90 13.97 -1.48
N GLY A 327 -21.81 12.89 -2.28
CA GLY A 327 -22.50 12.77 -3.57
C GLY A 327 -21.81 13.45 -4.74
N LYS A 328 -20.69 14.14 -4.53
CA LYS A 328 -19.87 14.72 -5.59
C LYS A 328 -18.70 13.78 -5.93
N THR A 329 -18.50 13.48 -7.21
CA THR A 329 -17.36 12.71 -7.71
C THR A 329 -16.10 13.56 -7.74
N TYR A 330 -14.96 12.93 -7.45
CA TYR A 330 -13.64 13.56 -7.41
C TYR A 330 -12.63 12.74 -8.19
N LEU A 331 -11.57 13.39 -8.67
CA LEU A 331 -10.36 12.66 -9.03
C LEU A 331 -9.69 12.05 -7.78
N PRO A 332 -8.97 10.92 -7.89
CA PRO A 332 -8.33 10.27 -6.76
C PRO A 332 -7.52 11.21 -5.87
N ALA A 333 -6.61 12.03 -6.42
CA ALA A 333 -5.80 12.92 -5.61
C ALA A 333 -6.60 14.06 -4.99
N GLU A 334 -7.57 14.61 -5.71
CA GLU A 334 -8.46 15.66 -5.20
C GLU A 334 -9.33 15.17 -4.03
N LEU A 335 -9.84 13.93 -4.12
CA LEU A 335 -10.62 13.31 -3.05
C LEU A 335 -9.78 13.19 -1.77
N LEU A 336 -8.58 12.63 -1.90
CA LEU A 336 -7.68 12.44 -0.77
C LEU A 336 -7.24 13.77 -0.16
N ALA A 337 -6.90 14.77 -1.00
CA ALA A 337 -6.55 16.11 -0.54
C ALA A 337 -7.70 16.75 0.27
N THR A 338 -8.92 16.69 -0.26
CA THR A 338 -10.12 17.21 0.42
C THR A 338 -10.35 16.52 1.77
N LEU A 339 -10.19 15.20 1.82
CA LEU A 339 -10.33 14.43 3.06
C LEU A 339 -9.19 14.68 4.06
N ASN A 340 -7.99 15.01 3.60
CA ASN A 340 -6.91 15.43 4.48
C ASN A 340 -7.23 16.76 5.16
N GLU A 341 -7.80 17.73 4.44
CA GLU A 341 -8.22 19.00 5.03
C GLU A 341 -9.32 18.80 6.09
N ILE A 342 -10.35 18.02 5.74
CA ILE A 342 -11.46 17.71 6.66
C ILE A 342 -10.94 16.93 7.87
N GLY A 343 -10.20 15.84 7.64
CA GLY A 343 -9.68 14.99 8.71
C GLY A 343 -8.68 15.74 9.60
N GLY A 344 -7.82 16.56 9.01
CA GLY A 344 -6.85 17.39 9.71
C GLY A 344 -7.53 18.37 10.67
N LYS A 345 -8.61 19.04 10.22
CA LYS A 345 -9.43 19.93 11.06
C LYS A 345 -10.07 19.23 12.26
N HIS A 346 -10.34 17.92 12.15
CA HIS A 346 -10.92 17.12 13.23
C HIS A 346 -9.89 16.31 14.02
N GLY A 347 -8.58 16.51 13.79
CA GLY A 347 -7.51 15.81 14.51
C GLY A 347 -7.38 14.32 14.18
N ILE A 348 -7.90 13.88 13.03
CA ILE A 348 -7.98 12.47 12.64
C ILE A 348 -6.62 11.92 12.19
N GLY A 349 -6.35 10.66 12.52
CA GLY A 349 -5.29 9.87 11.87
C GLY A 349 -3.89 10.09 12.42
N ARG A 350 -3.77 10.53 13.68
CA ARG A 350 -2.49 10.54 14.42
C ARG A 350 -2.21 9.14 14.96
N ILE A 351 -1.06 8.56 14.63
CA ILE A 351 -0.61 7.28 15.18
C ILE A 351 0.83 7.40 15.71
N ASP A 352 1.10 6.76 16.83
CA ASP A 352 2.44 6.60 17.41
C ASP A 352 2.74 5.10 17.55
N MET A 353 3.88 4.67 17.05
CA MET A 353 4.30 3.27 17.14
C MET A 353 5.82 3.09 17.19
N VAL A 354 6.22 1.99 17.84
CA VAL A 354 7.54 1.39 17.65
C VAL A 354 7.39 0.25 16.65
N GLU A 355 8.01 0.41 15.48
CA GLU A 355 7.92 -0.53 14.36
C GLU A 355 9.16 -1.41 14.24
N ASN A 356 9.03 -2.57 13.61
CA ASN A 356 10.16 -3.40 13.18
C ASN A 356 10.59 -3.02 11.76
N ARG A 357 11.80 -2.46 11.61
CA ARG A 357 12.39 -2.22 10.29
C ARG A 357 12.85 -3.52 9.64
N LEU A 358 12.85 -3.55 8.32
CA LEU A 358 13.31 -4.72 7.54
C LEU A 358 14.76 -5.09 7.87
N VAL A 359 15.59 -4.08 8.14
CA VAL A 359 17.01 -4.23 8.48
C VAL A 359 17.26 -4.72 9.92
N GLY A 360 16.22 -5.19 10.63
CA GLY A 360 16.35 -5.89 11.91
C GLY A 360 16.36 -5.01 13.16
N MET A 361 16.24 -3.67 13.00
CA MET A 361 16.17 -2.73 14.12
C MET A 361 14.75 -2.25 14.37
N LYS A 362 14.46 -1.86 15.61
CA LYS A 362 13.25 -1.12 15.94
C LYS A 362 13.45 0.37 15.71
N SER A 363 12.39 1.06 15.33
CA SER A 363 12.35 2.52 15.22
C SER A 363 11.02 3.02 15.78
N ARG A 364 11.01 4.21 16.39
CA ARG A 364 9.77 4.89 16.73
C ARG A 364 9.45 5.92 15.65
N GLY A 365 8.20 5.92 15.20
CA GLY A 365 7.68 6.87 14.23
C GLY A 365 6.29 7.35 14.65
N VAL A 366 6.06 8.64 14.47
CA VAL A 366 4.72 9.24 14.61
C VAL A 366 4.24 9.62 13.22
N TYR A 367 3.00 9.27 12.90
CA TYR A 367 2.43 9.48 11.57
C TYR A 367 1.11 10.23 11.64
N GLU A 368 0.86 11.05 10.64
CA GLU A 368 -0.40 11.74 10.40
C GLU A 368 -0.98 11.29 9.06
N THR A 369 -2.09 10.57 9.07
CA THR A 369 -2.77 10.06 7.85
C THR A 369 -4.27 10.38 7.89
N PRO A 370 -4.68 11.66 7.86
CA PRO A 370 -6.06 12.07 8.12
C PRO A 370 -7.05 11.52 7.09
N GLY A 371 -6.87 11.84 5.81
CA GLY A 371 -7.76 11.38 4.75
C GLY A 371 -7.69 9.86 4.55
N GLY A 372 -6.49 9.29 4.65
CA GLY A 372 -6.31 7.85 4.58
C GLY A 372 -7.02 7.08 5.69
N THR A 373 -7.03 7.59 6.92
CA THR A 373 -7.78 6.99 8.04
C THR A 373 -9.29 7.01 7.77
N ILE A 374 -9.82 8.09 7.21
CA ILE A 374 -11.24 8.19 6.86
C ILE A 374 -11.59 7.19 5.77
N LEU A 375 -10.82 7.15 4.68
CA LEU A 375 -11.03 6.23 3.56
C LEU A 375 -10.92 4.77 3.99
N PHE A 376 -9.94 4.44 4.83
CA PHE A 376 -9.73 3.09 5.35
C PHE A 376 -10.93 2.59 6.16
N ASN A 377 -11.49 3.45 7.02
CA ASN A 377 -12.72 3.12 7.73
C ASN A 377 -13.91 2.95 6.78
N ALA A 378 -14.07 3.84 5.79
CA ALA A 378 -15.18 3.75 4.84
C ALA A 378 -15.17 2.44 4.02
N VAL A 379 -14.02 2.05 3.48
CA VAL A 379 -13.88 0.84 2.66
C VAL A 379 -14.19 -0.41 3.46
N ARG A 380 -13.58 -0.56 4.64
CA ARG A 380 -13.83 -1.73 5.51
C ARG A 380 -15.29 -1.88 5.92
N GLU A 381 -15.95 -0.76 6.19
CA GLU A 381 -17.36 -0.77 6.59
C GLU A 381 -18.27 -1.20 5.44
N LEU A 382 -17.95 -0.83 4.19
CA LEU A 382 -18.73 -1.29 3.03
C LEU A 382 -18.47 -2.77 2.72
N GLU A 383 -17.24 -3.25 2.90
CA GLU A 383 -16.89 -4.67 2.73
C GLU A 383 -17.70 -5.56 3.67
N SER A 384 -17.92 -5.14 4.93
CA SER A 384 -18.75 -5.87 5.89
C SER A 384 -20.20 -6.08 5.42
N LEU A 385 -20.69 -5.22 4.51
CA LEU A 385 -22.03 -5.28 3.96
C LEU A 385 -22.11 -6.10 2.66
N THR A 386 -20.99 -6.20 1.93
CA THR A 386 -20.97 -6.65 0.52
C THR A 386 -20.16 -7.92 0.28
N LEU A 387 -19.30 -8.33 1.21
CA LEU A 387 -18.52 -9.56 1.13
C LEU A 387 -19.09 -10.64 2.06
N ASP A 388 -19.06 -11.90 1.59
CA ASP A 388 -19.40 -13.04 2.43
C ASP A 388 -18.33 -13.29 3.50
N ARG A 389 -18.69 -14.11 4.48
CA ARG A 389 -17.89 -14.38 5.68
C ARG A 389 -16.52 -15.00 5.34
N GLU A 390 -16.48 -16.00 4.48
CA GLU A 390 -15.25 -16.72 4.17
C GLU A 390 -14.31 -15.85 3.33
N THR A 391 -14.86 -15.12 2.36
CA THR A 391 -14.10 -14.18 1.53
C THR A 391 -13.41 -13.10 2.35
N ILE A 392 -14.13 -12.43 3.28
CA ILE A 392 -13.50 -11.38 4.11
C ILE A 392 -12.41 -11.93 5.04
N GLN A 393 -12.56 -13.17 5.55
CA GLN A 393 -11.54 -13.81 6.38
C GLN A 393 -10.25 -14.15 5.61
N VAL A 394 -10.39 -14.63 4.37
CA VAL A 394 -9.24 -14.89 3.49
C VAL A 394 -8.59 -13.58 3.06
N LYS A 395 -9.39 -12.57 2.70
CA LYS A 395 -8.93 -11.21 2.38
C LYS A 395 -8.06 -10.65 3.49
N ASP A 396 -8.54 -10.66 4.73
CA ASP A 396 -7.80 -10.14 5.89
C ASP A 396 -6.47 -10.87 6.12
N SER A 397 -6.43 -12.19 5.88
CA SER A 397 -5.19 -12.97 5.98
C SER A 397 -4.17 -12.57 4.91
N LEU A 398 -4.63 -12.33 3.67
CA LEU A 398 -3.77 -11.85 2.57
C LEU A 398 -3.33 -10.40 2.76
N ALA A 399 -4.19 -9.55 3.34
CA ALA A 399 -3.89 -8.15 3.63
C ALA A 399 -2.64 -7.98 4.50
N LEU A 400 -2.43 -8.88 5.47
CA LEU A 400 -1.23 -8.92 6.30
C LEU A 400 0.02 -9.15 5.45
N LYS A 401 -0.01 -10.16 4.56
CA LYS A 401 1.14 -10.46 3.71
C LYS A 401 1.39 -9.37 2.69
N TYR A 402 0.32 -8.79 2.14
CA TYR A 402 0.38 -7.66 1.23
C TYR A 402 1.11 -6.48 1.88
N ALA A 403 0.73 -6.11 3.12
CA ALA A 403 1.35 -5.04 3.87
C ALA A 403 2.85 -5.28 4.12
N GLU A 404 3.25 -6.52 4.44
CA GLU A 404 4.67 -6.90 4.58
C GLU A 404 5.46 -6.68 3.28
N LEU A 405 4.92 -7.10 2.13
CA LEU A 405 5.60 -6.96 0.83
C LEU A 405 5.81 -5.47 0.49
N VAL A 406 4.77 -4.66 0.65
CA VAL A 406 4.84 -3.20 0.42
C VAL A 406 5.83 -2.55 1.39
N TYR A 407 5.78 -2.89 2.67
CA TYR A 407 6.73 -2.37 3.67
C TYR A 407 8.18 -2.70 3.32
N ALA A 408 8.43 -3.92 2.83
CA ALA A 408 9.74 -4.44 2.45
C ALA A 408 10.22 -3.98 1.07
N GLY A 409 9.47 -3.12 0.35
CA GLY A 409 9.87 -2.61 -0.97
C GLY A 409 9.65 -3.58 -2.11
N ARG A 410 8.92 -4.67 -1.89
CA ARG A 410 8.58 -5.68 -2.88
C ARG A 410 7.29 -5.30 -3.60
N TRP A 411 7.26 -4.09 -4.17
CA TRP A 411 6.12 -3.64 -4.95
C TRP A 411 6.02 -4.46 -6.23
N PHE A 412 7.04 -4.51 -7.07
CA PHE A 412 7.02 -5.19 -8.38
C PHE A 412 7.21 -6.71 -8.30
N ASP A 413 6.76 -7.32 -7.20
CA ASP A 413 6.83 -8.74 -6.93
C ASP A 413 5.57 -9.46 -7.49
N PRO A 414 5.71 -10.59 -8.22
CA PRO A 414 4.57 -11.30 -8.78
C PRO A 414 3.54 -11.75 -7.75
N LEU A 415 3.96 -12.03 -6.51
CA LEU A 415 3.05 -12.39 -5.42
C LEU A 415 2.13 -11.23 -5.04
N ARG A 416 2.65 -10.00 -4.99
CA ARG A 416 1.84 -8.81 -4.71
C ARG A 416 0.85 -8.55 -5.85
N GLU A 417 1.30 -8.67 -7.11
CA GLU A 417 0.43 -8.54 -8.30
C GLU A 417 -0.70 -9.57 -8.30
N SER A 418 -0.39 -10.81 -7.93
CA SER A 418 -1.38 -11.88 -7.82
C SER A 418 -2.40 -11.59 -6.71
N MET A 419 -1.96 -11.00 -5.60
CA MET A 419 -2.86 -10.54 -4.54
C MET A 419 -3.75 -9.39 -5.04
N ASP A 420 -3.23 -8.42 -5.80
CA ASP A 420 -4.05 -7.35 -6.38
C ASP A 420 -5.17 -7.90 -7.26
N ALA A 421 -4.86 -8.86 -8.14
CA ALA A 421 -5.86 -9.51 -8.99
C ALA A 421 -6.94 -10.22 -8.16
N PHE A 422 -6.56 -10.88 -7.06
CA PHE A 422 -7.51 -11.47 -6.12
C PHE A 422 -8.38 -10.40 -5.45
N MET A 423 -7.77 -9.33 -4.92
CA MET A 423 -8.47 -8.24 -4.25
C MET A 423 -9.48 -7.56 -5.18
N GLU A 424 -9.08 -7.27 -6.41
CA GLU A 424 -9.95 -6.71 -7.45
C GLU A 424 -11.17 -7.59 -7.69
N LYS A 425 -10.95 -8.89 -7.86
CA LYS A 425 -12.03 -9.83 -8.14
C LYS A 425 -13.05 -9.89 -7.01
N ILE A 426 -12.59 -10.01 -5.76
CA ILE A 426 -13.52 -10.17 -4.64
C ILE A 426 -14.27 -8.87 -4.32
N THR A 427 -13.71 -7.69 -4.64
CA THR A 427 -14.36 -6.40 -4.37
C THR A 427 -15.22 -5.86 -5.51
N GLU A 428 -15.46 -6.62 -6.60
CA GLU A 428 -16.30 -6.18 -7.73
C GLU A 428 -17.67 -5.64 -7.26
N THR A 429 -18.28 -6.28 -6.27
CA THR A 429 -19.59 -5.94 -5.68
C THR A 429 -19.51 -4.93 -4.52
N THR A 430 -18.32 -4.53 -4.09
CA THR A 430 -18.12 -3.53 -3.01
C THR A 430 -18.40 -2.13 -3.55
N THR A 431 -19.67 -1.87 -3.88
CA THR A 431 -20.18 -0.64 -4.47
C THR A 431 -21.34 -0.11 -3.62
N GLY A 432 -21.29 1.16 -3.24
CA GLY A 432 -22.26 1.76 -2.33
C GLY A 432 -21.74 3.01 -1.66
N SER A 433 -22.21 3.30 -0.45
CA SER A 433 -21.71 4.43 0.33
C SER A 433 -21.74 4.20 1.84
N VAL A 434 -20.81 4.85 2.53
CA VAL A 434 -20.68 4.81 4.00
C VAL A 434 -20.69 6.24 4.52
N THR A 435 -21.54 6.49 5.51
CA THR A 435 -21.57 7.77 6.25
C THR A 435 -20.74 7.63 7.52
N LEU A 436 -19.78 8.54 7.69
CA LEU A 436 -18.88 8.61 8.84
C LEU A 436 -19.12 9.93 9.59
N LYS A 437 -19.04 9.86 10.91
CA LYS A 437 -19.01 10.98 11.84
C LYS A 437 -17.57 11.20 12.29
N LEU A 438 -17.06 12.40 12.06
CA LEU A 438 -15.73 12.85 12.45
C LEU A 438 -15.86 13.76 13.66
N TYR A 439 -15.13 13.45 14.73
CA TYR A 439 -15.19 14.22 15.97
C TYR A 439 -13.95 14.02 16.82
N LYS A 440 -13.21 15.11 17.09
CA LYS A 440 -12.08 15.18 18.03
C LYS A 440 -11.18 13.92 18.01
N GLY A 441 -10.54 13.68 16.88
CA GLY A 441 -9.61 12.57 16.66
C GLY A 441 -10.27 11.23 16.30
N SER A 442 -11.60 11.13 16.38
CA SER A 442 -12.34 9.89 16.18
C SER A 442 -13.11 9.87 14.86
N VAL A 443 -13.11 8.70 14.22
CA VAL A 443 -13.98 8.36 13.09
C VAL A 443 -14.98 7.31 13.59
N SER A 444 -16.27 7.54 13.39
CA SER A 444 -17.31 6.57 13.76
C SER A 444 -18.31 6.43 12.63
N VAL A 445 -18.64 5.20 12.26
CA VAL A 445 -19.62 4.91 11.22
C VAL A 445 -21.05 5.11 11.70
N THR A 446 -21.88 5.73 10.88
CA THR A 446 -23.29 6.04 11.20
C THR A 446 -24.28 5.47 10.20
N GLY A 447 -23.83 5.00 9.04
CA GLY A 447 -24.68 4.31 8.08
C GLY A 447 -23.89 3.67 6.94
N ARG A 448 -24.45 2.62 6.35
CA ARG A 448 -23.95 1.99 5.12
C ARG A 448 -25.13 1.75 4.19
N THR A 449 -24.91 1.86 2.88
CA THR A 449 -25.90 1.54 1.86
C THR A 449 -25.22 0.90 0.66
N SER A 450 -25.80 -0.15 0.11
CA SER A 450 -25.31 -0.81 -1.11
C SER A 450 -26.46 -1.52 -1.82
N ALA A 451 -26.45 -1.50 -3.15
CA ALA A 451 -27.32 -2.34 -3.97
C ALA A 451 -26.91 -3.83 -3.93
N TYR A 452 -25.70 -4.13 -3.46
CA TYR A 452 -25.11 -5.46 -3.33
C TYR A 452 -25.05 -5.92 -1.87
N SER A 453 -25.92 -5.38 -1.01
CA SER A 453 -25.97 -5.75 0.41
C SER A 453 -26.30 -7.24 0.57
N LEU A 454 -25.43 -7.96 1.27
CA LEU A 454 -25.68 -9.32 1.75
C LEU A 454 -26.44 -9.32 3.09
N TYR A 455 -26.54 -8.17 3.76
CA TYR A 455 -27.41 -7.99 4.92
C TYR A 455 -28.88 -7.98 4.48
N ARG A 456 -29.68 -8.82 5.15
CA ARG A 456 -31.11 -9.05 4.89
C ARG A 456 -31.87 -8.99 6.20
N GLU A 457 -32.56 -7.86 6.42
CA GLU A 457 -33.34 -7.61 7.64
C GLU A 457 -34.43 -8.66 7.86
N ASP A 458 -35.07 -9.12 6.78
CA ASP A 458 -36.11 -10.15 6.78
C ASP A 458 -35.61 -11.55 7.16
N ILE A 459 -34.29 -11.75 7.23
CA ILE A 459 -33.65 -12.98 7.74
C ILE A 459 -33.10 -12.76 9.16
N SER A 460 -32.55 -11.58 9.44
CA SER A 460 -31.86 -11.30 10.71
C SER A 460 -32.75 -10.79 11.84
N SER A 461 -33.97 -10.31 11.52
CA SER A 461 -34.91 -9.79 12.52
C SER A 461 -35.34 -10.88 13.52
N PHE A 462 -35.67 -10.46 14.75
CA PHE A 462 -36.28 -11.33 15.75
C PHE A 462 -37.77 -11.59 15.49
N GLU A 463 -38.38 -10.83 14.58
CA GLU A 463 -39.76 -11.03 14.14
C GLU A 463 -39.86 -12.29 13.28
N SER A 464 -41.05 -12.92 13.26
CA SER A 464 -41.26 -14.16 12.52
C SER A 464 -41.14 -13.93 11.01
N GLY A 465 -40.07 -14.44 10.41
CA GLY A 465 -39.87 -14.51 8.96
C GLY A 465 -39.94 -15.97 8.46
N ASP A 466 -40.48 -16.16 7.26
CA ASP A 466 -40.69 -17.50 6.67
C ASP A 466 -39.43 -18.09 6.02
N ILE A 467 -38.35 -17.30 5.89
CA ILE A 467 -37.15 -17.67 5.14
C ILE A 467 -36.18 -18.52 5.99
N TYR A 468 -36.06 -18.25 7.30
CA TYR A 468 -35.11 -18.92 8.17
C TYR A 468 -35.80 -19.88 9.14
N ASN A 469 -35.62 -21.18 8.94
CA ASN A 469 -36.14 -22.21 9.84
C ASN A 469 -35.20 -22.40 11.05
N GLN A 470 -35.62 -21.91 12.21
CA GLN A 470 -34.84 -22.00 13.45
C GLN A 470 -34.56 -23.45 13.89
N ALA A 471 -35.38 -24.43 13.52
CA ALA A 471 -35.19 -25.83 13.90
C ALA A 471 -33.93 -26.45 13.29
N ASP A 472 -33.49 -25.96 12.13
CA ASP A 472 -32.31 -26.48 11.42
C ASP A 472 -31.01 -26.21 12.19
N ALA A 473 -30.98 -25.15 13.00
CA ALA A 473 -29.83 -24.80 13.85
C ALA A 473 -29.43 -25.94 14.79
N ALA A 474 -30.41 -26.71 15.30
CA ALA A 474 -30.12 -27.83 16.19
C ALA A 474 -29.34 -28.96 15.48
N GLY A 475 -29.68 -29.24 14.22
CA GLY A 475 -28.95 -30.19 13.37
C GLY A 475 -27.55 -29.68 13.05
N PHE A 476 -27.46 -28.43 12.60
CA PHE A 476 -26.20 -27.76 12.31
C PHE A 476 -25.22 -27.81 13.49
N ILE A 477 -25.65 -27.38 14.69
CA ILE A 477 -24.79 -27.35 15.89
C ILE A 477 -24.27 -28.74 16.25
N ARG A 478 -25.10 -29.78 16.15
CA ARG A 478 -24.68 -31.17 16.44
C ARG A 478 -23.60 -31.65 15.49
N LEU A 479 -23.70 -31.32 14.20
CA LEU A 479 -22.74 -31.73 13.19
C LEU A 479 -21.46 -30.89 13.24
N TYR A 480 -21.58 -29.56 13.28
CA TYR A 480 -20.45 -28.64 13.32
C TYR A 480 -19.63 -28.80 14.61
N GLY A 481 -20.28 -29.03 15.75
CA GLY A 481 -19.64 -29.25 17.04
C GLY A 481 -19.12 -30.68 17.27
N LEU A 482 -19.34 -31.61 16.33
CA LEU A 482 -18.98 -33.02 16.51
C LEU A 482 -17.48 -33.23 16.85
N PRO A 483 -16.51 -32.57 16.18
CA PRO A 483 -15.10 -32.74 16.53
C PRO A 483 -14.79 -32.31 17.97
N MET A 484 -15.44 -31.24 18.45
CA MET A 484 -15.28 -30.78 19.84
C MET A 484 -15.83 -31.80 20.83
N ARG A 485 -16.99 -32.39 20.52
CA ARG A 485 -17.62 -33.44 21.33
C ARG A 485 -16.75 -34.69 21.40
N VAL A 486 -16.18 -35.14 20.28
CA VAL A 486 -15.28 -36.30 20.22
C VAL A 486 -14.03 -36.07 21.09
N ARG A 487 -13.40 -34.89 20.98
CA ARG A 487 -12.25 -34.54 21.83
C ARG A 487 -12.60 -34.57 23.32
N ALA A 488 -13.78 -34.07 23.69
CA ALA A 488 -14.24 -34.11 25.08
C ALA A 488 -14.55 -35.53 25.55
N MET A 489 -15.05 -36.41 24.68
CA MET A 489 -15.28 -37.84 24.99
C MET A 489 -13.96 -38.56 25.24
N LEU A 490 -12.95 -38.36 24.39
CA LEU A 490 -11.60 -38.90 24.59
C LEU A 490 -11.03 -38.49 25.95
N ASN A 491 -11.11 -37.20 26.29
CA ASN A 491 -10.63 -36.68 27.58
C ASN A 491 -11.38 -37.27 28.80
N LYS A 492 -12.59 -37.77 28.60
CA LYS A 492 -13.41 -38.43 29.63
C LYS A 492 -13.31 -39.96 29.60
N GLY A 493 -12.62 -40.54 28.61
CA GLY A 493 -12.56 -41.99 28.41
C GLY A 493 -13.90 -42.64 28.03
N ILE A 494 -14.77 -41.91 27.31
CA ILE A 494 -16.06 -42.40 26.79
C ILE A 494 -15.90 -42.99 25.40
#